data_AF-A0A3E0R747-F1
#
_entry.id   AF-A0A3E0R747-F1
#
_cell.length_a   1.000
_cell.length_b   1.000
_cell.length_c   1.000
_cell.angle_alpha   90.00
_cell.angle_beta   90.00
_cell.angle_gamma   90.00
#
_symmetry.space_group_name_H-M   'P 1'
#
loop_
_entity.id
_entity.type
_entity.pdbx_description
1 polymer ?
#
loop_
_entity_poly.entity_id
_entity_poly.type
_entity_poly.pdbx_seq_one_letter_code
_entity_poly.pdbx_strand_id
1 'polypeptide(L)'
;MPDSSMVHWNQNGSIPYSSFRFTSLTDPYASKGDIDRFEKGWFAGAMPDLNQEHPLTASYLTYSTLWYIESFGVDALRCDTYAFSHPTFLKELNMLLKRVYPELFIFGETWAYSEASQLYFAPNDNVSAGWTGNDAVTDFTLWRAIHQMYEADESEQFGWATGAGALYYRLAADYLYERPEDLITFVDNHDDGRFLGQLGSEDKLRSALTLLYFMRGIPVLYYGTELGLKGHENHGAIREDMPGFSKEFPDYSIIGGQLLNLCQELGAFRKTRGAVQFTQRVPEDGYYILEAANDYSKWILVVNATDKMRSHEYWSGKEPVLSSDKGGGSVFYPWEAKIFEFER
;
A
#
# COMPACT_ATOMS: atom_id res chain seq x y z
N MET A 1 15.22 -17.68 33.09
CA MET A 1 16.21 -16.62 32.84
C MET A 1 16.36 -16.49 31.34
N PRO A 2 16.64 -15.30 30.79
CA PRO A 2 17.02 -15.19 29.39
C PRO A 2 18.22 -16.07 29.06
N ASP A 3 18.23 -16.66 27.87
CA ASP A 3 19.35 -17.46 27.37
C ASP A 3 19.52 -17.29 25.85
N SER A 4 20.58 -17.88 25.30
CA SER A 4 20.96 -17.71 23.90
C SER A 4 19.95 -18.30 22.90
N SER A 5 19.03 -19.17 23.33
CA SER A 5 18.00 -19.78 22.46
C SER A 5 16.83 -18.85 22.18
N MET A 6 16.76 -17.70 22.84
CA MET A 6 15.82 -16.61 22.55
C MET A 6 16.07 -15.94 21.19
N VAL A 7 17.19 -16.25 20.54
CA VAL A 7 17.62 -15.75 19.22
C VAL A 7 18.01 -16.96 18.37
N HIS A 8 17.74 -16.90 17.07
CA HIS A 8 18.12 -17.98 16.16
C HIS A 8 19.63 -17.99 15.86
N TRP A 9 20.22 -19.18 15.85
CA TRP A 9 21.62 -19.41 15.48
C TRP A 9 21.74 -20.68 14.64
N ASN A 10 22.70 -20.73 13.72
CA ASN A 10 23.08 -22.00 13.10
C ASN A 10 23.68 -22.94 14.16
N GLN A 11 23.64 -24.25 13.92
CA GLN A 11 24.18 -25.26 14.84
C GLN A 11 25.67 -25.06 15.17
N ASN A 12 26.43 -24.45 14.26
CA ASN A 12 27.85 -24.11 14.43
C ASN A 12 28.07 -22.74 15.11
N GLY A 13 27.02 -22.07 15.57
CA GLY A 13 27.06 -20.74 16.21
C GLY A 13 27.19 -19.56 15.24
N SER A 14 27.16 -19.78 13.92
CA SER A 14 27.17 -18.69 12.94
C SER A 14 25.78 -18.06 12.76
N ILE A 15 25.76 -16.84 12.21
CA ILE A 15 24.52 -16.11 11.90
C ILE A 15 23.80 -16.79 10.73
N PRO A 16 22.54 -17.24 10.90
CA PRO A 16 21.69 -17.65 9.78
C PRO A 16 21.16 -16.38 9.10
N TYR A 17 21.47 -16.13 7.82
CA TYR A 17 20.89 -14.99 7.11
C TYR A 17 19.62 -15.35 6.35
N SER A 18 18.64 -14.44 6.37
CA SER A 18 17.38 -14.64 5.66
C SER A 18 17.57 -14.76 4.15
N SER A 19 16.69 -15.53 3.52
CA SER A 19 16.55 -15.54 2.06
C SER A 19 15.75 -14.33 1.55
N PHE A 20 15.00 -13.64 2.43
CA PHE A 20 14.03 -12.59 2.07
C PHE A 20 12.96 -13.07 1.09
N ARG A 21 12.67 -14.38 1.06
CA ARG A 21 11.70 -15.00 0.15
C ARG A 21 10.58 -15.65 0.94
N PHE A 22 9.69 -14.85 1.50
CA PHE A 22 8.56 -15.37 2.27
C PHE A 22 7.60 -16.25 1.45
N THR A 23 7.67 -16.18 0.12
CA THR A 23 6.97 -17.12 -0.79
C THR A 23 7.33 -18.59 -0.50
N SER A 24 8.50 -18.88 0.11
CA SER A 24 8.85 -20.23 0.54
C SER A 24 7.82 -20.83 1.52
N LEU A 25 7.09 -20.01 2.28
CA LEU A 25 6.01 -20.45 3.16
C LEU A 25 4.79 -21.01 2.41
N THR A 26 4.60 -20.58 1.16
CA THR A 26 3.47 -20.96 0.31
C THR A 26 3.86 -21.88 -0.84
N ASP A 27 5.15 -22.09 -1.08
CA ASP A 27 5.64 -22.87 -2.20
C ASP A 27 5.52 -24.38 -1.89
N PRO A 28 4.68 -25.13 -2.63
CA PRO A 28 4.50 -26.56 -2.40
C PRO A 28 5.77 -27.38 -2.70
N TYR A 29 6.77 -26.78 -3.33
CA TYR A 29 8.06 -27.39 -3.67
C TYR A 29 9.22 -26.85 -2.84
N ALA A 30 8.95 -26.02 -1.82
CA ALA A 30 9.97 -25.42 -0.99
C ALA A 30 10.81 -26.48 -0.27
N SER A 31 12.13 -26.28 -0.25
CA SER A 31 13.00 -27.06 0.62
C SER A 31 12.78 -26.63 2.07
N LYS A 32 12.87 -27.57 3.01
CA LYS A 32 12.84 -27.24 4.45
C LYS A 32 13.91 -26.22 4.82
N GLY A 33 15.07 -26.29 4.17
CA GLY A 33 16.16 -25.34 4.39
C GLY A 33 15.80 -23.91 3.98
N ASP A 34 15.05 -23.70 2.90
CA ASP A 34 14.63 -22.36 2.47
C ASP A 34 13.50 -21.78 3.33
N ILE A 35 12.63 -22.65 3.87
CA ILE A 35 11.65 -22.27 4.89
C ILE A 35 12.39 -21.83 6.16
N ASP A 36 13.28 -22.66 6.70
CA ASP A 36 14.06 -22.35 7.91
C ASP A 36 14.91 -21.08 7.71
N ARG A 37 15.53 -20.91 6.54
CA ARG A 37 16.28 -19.68 6.23
C ARG A 37 15.40 -18.45 6.22
N PHE A 38 14.16 -18.54 5.76
CA PHE A 38 13.28 -17.39 5.77
C PHE A 38 12.77 -17.09 7.20
N GLU A 39 12.23 -18.08 7.90
CA GLU A 39 11.58 -17.92 9.21
C GLU A 39 12.55 -17.67 10.37
N LYS A 40 13.81 -18.11 10.25
CA LYS A 40 14.82 -18.07 11.34
C LYS A 40 16.07 -17.31 10.95
N GLY A 41 16.05 -16.69 9.77
CA GLY A 41 17.17 -15.95 9.23
C GLY A 41 17.16 -14.52 9.71
N TRP A 42 18.30 -14.05 10.18
CA TRP A 42 18.57 -12.66 10.52
C TRP A 42 18.44 -11.80 9.27
N PHE A 43 17.73 -10.69 9.41
CA PHE A 43 17.55 -9.71 8.35
C PHE A 43 18.89 -9.04 7.99
N ALA A 44 19.72 -8.74 8.99
CA ALA A 44 21.05 -8.17 8.82
C ALA A 44 21.95 -8.57 9.98
N GLY A 45 23.28 -8.40 9.85
CA GLY A 45 24.22 -8.78 10.91
C GLY A 45 24.00 -8.03 12.23
N ALA A 46 23.41 -6.84 12.17
CA ALA A 46 23.04 -6.02 13.33
C ALA A 46 21.59 -6.24 13.81
N MET A 47 20.84 -7.17 13.20
CA MET A 47 19.43 -7.45 13.50
C MET A 47 19.26 -8.94 13.86
N PRO A 48 19.57 -9.33 15.11
CA PRO A 48 19.31 -10.68 15.60
C PRO A 48 17.86 -11.09 15.46
N ASP A 49 17.61 -12.23 14.81
CA ASP A 49 16.25 -12.75 14.67
C ASP A 49 15.77 -13.41 15.96
N LEU A 50 14.66 -12.91 16.50
CA LEU A 50 14.11 -13.35 17.78
C LEU A 50 13.35 -14.66 17.61
N ASN A 51 13.72 -15.68 18.38
CA ASN A 51 13.04 -16.97 18.36
C ASN A 51 11.68 -16.88 19.05
N GLN A 52 10.62 -16.69 18.27
CA GLN A 52 9.25 -16.54 18.75
C GLN A 52 8.61 -17.87 19.19
N GLU A 53 9.23 -19.02 18.90
CA GLU A 53 8.82 -20.31 19.48
C GLU A 53 9.32 -20.46 20.94
N HIS A 54 10.31 -19.66 21.35
CA HIS A 54 10.80 -19.66 22.73
C HIS A 54 9.82 -18.94 23.68
N PRO A 55 9.32 -19.58 24.76
CA PRO A 55 8.25 -19.02 25.59
C PRO A 55 8.55 -17.65 26.21
N LEU A 56 9.80 -17.39 26.62
CA LEU A 56 10.17 -16.09 27.19
C LEU A 56 10.21 -14.99 26.12
N THR A 57 10.58 -15.33 24.87
CA THR A 57 10.62 -14.36 23.76
C THR A 57 9.20 -14.00 23.34
N ALA A 58 8.35 -15.01 23.11
CA ALA A 58 6.93 -14.81 22.80
C ALA A 58 6.22 -13.99 23.88
N SER A 59 6.46 -14.33 25.17
CA SER A 59 5.90 -13.59 26.30
C SER A 59 6.38 -12.14 26.31
N TYR A 60 7.68 -11.90 26.14
CA TYR A 60 8.23 -10.56 26.13
C TYR A 60 7.61 -9.69 25.02
N LEU A 61 7.56 -10.19 23.79
CA LEU A 61 6.97 -9.47 22.66
C LEU A 61 5.48 -9.19 22.91
N THR A 62 4.73 -10.21 23.36
CA THR A 62 3.30 -10.08 23.67
C THR A 62 3.03 -9.01 24.73
N TYR A 63 3.72 -9.07 25.87
CA TYR A 63 3.52 -8.10 26.95
C TYR A 63 4.01 -6.71 26.57
N SER A 64 5.09 -6.60 25.80
CA SER A 64 5.54 -5.31 25.30
C SER A 64 4.49 -4.67 24.38
N THR A 65 3.90 -5.44 23.47
CA THR A 65 2.83 -4.95 22.58
C THR A 65 1.61 -4.51 23.38
N LEU A 66 1.12 -5.32 24.32
CA LEU A 66 0.02 -4.96 25.21
C LEU A 66 0.32 -3.67 25.98
N TRP A 67 1.53 -3.55 26.52
CA TRP A 67 1.93 -2.37 27.29
C TRP A 67 1.90 -1.10 26.43
N TYR A 68 2.39 -1.14 25.19
CA TYR A 68 2.33 0.01 24.28
C TYR A 68 0.88 0.39 23.96
N ILE A 69 0.02 -0.59 23.66
CA ILE A 69 -1.39 -0.32 23.37
C ILE A 69 -2.06 0.33 24.59
N GLU A 70 -1.94 -0.27 25.77
CA GLU A 70 -2.58 0.21 26.99
C GLU A 70 -2.04 1.58 27.44
N SER A 71 -0.74 1.79 27.31
CA SER A 71 -0.10 3.02 27.80
C SER A 71 -0.38 4.23 26.93
N PHE A 72 -0.52 4.03 25.62
CA PHE A 72 -0.65 5.12 24.64
C PHE A 72 -2.03 5.22 23.97
N GLY A 73 -2.89 4.20 24.14
CA GLY A 73 -4.24 4.21 23.59
C GLY A 73 -4.28 4.30 22.06
N VAL A 74 -3.42 3.54 21.37
CA VAL A 74 -3.32 3.57 19.91
C VAL A 74 -4.51 2.89 19.24
N ASP A 75 -4.97 3.43 18.11
CA ASP A 75 -6.10 2.88 17.34
C ASP A 75 -5.68 1.75 16.40
N ALA A 76 -4.40 1.69 16.02
CA ALA A 76 -3.90 0.73 15.05
C ALA A 76 -2.43 0.36 15.26
N LEU A 77 -2.05 -0.81 14.75
CA LEU A 77 -0.67 -1.28 14.65
C LEU A 77 -0.30 -1.51 13.18
N ARG A 78 0.76 -0.82 12.73
CA ARG A 78 1.55 -1.20 11.53
C ARG A 78 2.65 -2.14 11.99
N CYS A 79 2.55 -3.41 11.64
CA CYS A 79 3.54 -4.40 12.02
C CYS A 79 4.61 -4.51 10.93
N ASP A 80 5.81 -4.02 11.24
CA ASP A 80 7.01 -4.12 10.40
C ASP A 80 7.36 -5.57 10.08
N THR A 81 7.94 -5.82 8.90
CA THR A 81 8.52 -7.13 8.53
C THR A 81 7.61 -8.31 8.89
N TYR A 82 6.29 -8.16 8.71
CA TYR A 82 5.26 -9.04 9.25
C TYR A 82 5.48 -10.50 8.86
N ALA A 83 5.85 -10.71 7.60
CA ALA A 83 6.08 -12.03 7.05
C ALA A 83 7.22 -12.80 7.73
N PHE A 84 8.18 -12.12 8.37
CA PHE A 84 9.35 -12.74 9.01
C PHE A 84 9.03 -13.31 10.40
N SER A 85 7.90 -12.94 10.99
CA SER A 85 7.48 -13.51 12.27
C SER A 85 6.83 -14.89 12.06
N HIS A 86 7.07 -15.79 13.01
CA HIS A 86 6.53 -17.13 12.99
C HIS A 86 4.98 -17.09 12.97
N PRO A 87 4.31 -17.74 11.99
CA PRO A 87 2.86 -17.59 11.80
C PRO A 87 2.01 -17.96 13.01
N THR A 88 2.40 -18.98 13.78
CA THR A 88 1.68 -19.36 15.01
C THR A 88 1.75 -18.27 16.07
N PHE A 89 2.91 -17.64 16.24
CA PHE A 89 3.08 -16.55 17.21
C PHE A 89 2.21 -15.35 16.81
N LEU A 90 2.23 -14.96 15.54
CA LEU A 90 1.37 -13.89 15.02
C LEU A 90 -0.11 -14.18 15.27
N LYS A 91 -0.55 -15.42 14.99
CA LYS A 91 -1.95 -15.82 15.20
C LYS A 91 -2.35 -15.73 16.67
N GLU A 92 -1.54 -16.26 17.57
CA GLU A 92 -1.80 -16.21 19.01
C GLU A 92 -1.83 -14.76 19.53
N LEU A 93 -0.88 -13.93 19.09
CA LEU A 93 -0.82 -12.52 19.44
C LEU A 93 -2.06 -11.77 18.94
N ASN A 94 -2.39 -11.87 17.66
CA ASN A 94 -3.53 -11.15 17.07
C ASN A 94 -4.85 -11.60 17.71
N MET A 95 -5.05 -12.89 17.97
CA MET A 95 -6.24 -13.37 18.67
C MET A 95 -6.35 -12.79 20.09
N LEU A 96 -5.22 -12.70 20.81
CA LEU A 96 -5.19 -12.06 22.12
C LEU A 96 -5.53 -10.57 22.01
N LEU A 97 -4.89 -9.85 21.08
CA LEU A 97 -5.10 -8.42 20.88
C LEU A 97 -6.55 -8.12 20.51
N LYS A 98 -7.14 -8.86 19.57
CA LYS A 98 -8.55 -8.72 19.19
C LYS A 98 -9.53 -9.05 20.31
N ARG A 99 -9.16 -9.95 21.22
CA ARG A 99 -9.98 -10.24 22.40
C ARG A 99 -9.94 -9.10 23.43
N VAL A 100 -8.78 -8.49 23.63
CA VAL A 100 -8.58 -7.44 24.65
C VAL A 100 -8.99 -6.06 24.11
N TYR A 101 -8.72 -5.80 22.84
CA TYR A 101 -8.95 -4.55 22.11
C TYR A 101 -9.70 -4.84 20.79
N PRO A 102 -11.03 -5.07 20.83
CA PRO A 102 -11.79 -5.47 19.65
C PRO A 102 -11.74 -4.49 18.47
N GLU A 103 -11.61 -3.19 18.76
CA GLU A 103 -11.57 -2.11 17.77
C GLU A 103 -10.15 -1.83 17.23
N LEU A 104 -9.11 -2.46 17.79
CA LEU A 104 -7.72 -2.23 17.35
C LEU A 104 -7.54 -2.74 15.92
N PHE A 105 -7.10 -1.87 15.00
CA PHE A 105 -6.82 -2.26 13.62
C PHE A 105 -5.36 -2.72 13.46
N ILE A 106 -5.13 -3.94 12.99
CA ILE A 106 -3.79 -4.53 12.86
C ILE A 106 -3.52 -4.82 11.40
N PHE A 107 -2.45 -4.23 10.85
CA PHE A 107 -2.01 -4.57 9.51
C PHE A 107 -0.52 -4.91 9.44
N GLY A 108 -0.22 -5.94 8.66
CA GLY A 108 1.13 -6.41 8.42
C GLY A 108 1.77 -5.74 7.21
N GLU A 109 3.02 -5.33 7.33
CA GLU A 109 3.85 -5.06 6.16
C GLU A 109 4.29 -6.38 5.53
N THR A 110 3.80 -6.66 4.32
CA THR A 110 4.19 -7.83 3.53
C THR A 110 4.60 -7.39 2.15
N TRP A 111 5.91 -7.41 1.85
CA TRP A 111 6.49 -7.04 0.55
C TRP A 111 6.17 -8.05 -0.55
N ALA A 112 4.88 -8.25 -0.82
CA ALA A 112 4.36 -9.23 -1.75
C ALA A 112 4.68 -8.85 -3.20
N TYR A 113 5.10 -9.85 -3.97
CA TYR A 113 5.37 -9.72 -5.40
C TYR A 113 4.26 -10.31 -6.27
N SER A 114 3.34 -11.06 -5.67
CA SER A 114 2.17 -11.61 -6.33
C SER A 114 0.98 -11.64 -5.38
N GLU A 115 -0.22 -11.65 -5.94
CA GLU A 115 -1.48 -11.70 -5.19
C GLU A 115 -1.55 -12.98 -4.35
N ALA A 116 -1.02 -14.09 -4.88
CA ALA A 116 -0.90 -15.36 -4.15
C ALA A 116 -0.01 -15.25 -2.92
N SER A 117 1.12 -14.53 -3.00
CA SER A 117 1.97 -14.30 -1.83
C SER A 117 1.31 -13.36 -0.82
N GLN A 118 0.62 -12.32 -1.29
CA GLN A 118 -0.13 -11.39 -0.43
C GLN A 118 -1.28 -12.10 0.30
N LEU A 119 -1.97 -13.03 -0.38
CA LEU A 119 -3.08 -13.81 0.14
C LEU A 119 -2.73 -14.58 1.41
N TYR A 120 -1.47 -15.02 1.58
CA TYR A 120 -1.07 -15.79 2.76
C TYR A 120 -1.31 -15.05 4.08
N PHE A 121 -1.12 -13.73 4.08
CA PHE A 121 -1.28 -12.89 5.27
C PHE A 121 -2.49 -11.95 5.21
N ALA A 122 -3.04 -11.66 4.03
CA ALA A 122 -4.27 -10.89 3.92
C ALA A 122 -5.49 -11.70 4.42
N PRO A 123 -6.52 -11.07 5.01
CA PRO A 123 -7.78 -11.76 5.31
C PRO A 123 -8.40 -12.40 4.07
N ASN A 124 -8.81 -13.65 4.19
CA ASN A 124 -9.36 -14.43 3.08
C ASN A 124 -10.08 -15.71 3.57
N ASP A 125 -10.95 -16.25 2.72
CA ASP A 125 -11.70 -17.50 2.96
C ASP A 125 -10.93 -18.77 2.58
N ASN A 126 -9.70 -18.66 2.07
CA ASN A 126 -8.92 -19.80 1.63
C ASN A 126 -8.26 -20.47 2.84
N VAL A 127 -8.80 -21.63 3.23
CA VAL A 127 -8.28 -22.46 4.34
C VAL A 127 -6.81 -22.87 4.17
N SER A 128 -6.27 -22.81 2.95
CA SER A 128 -4.86 -23.12 2.66
C SER A 128 -3.92 -21.93 2.87
N ALA A 129 -4.45 -20.71 2.97
CA ALA A 129 -3.68 -19.52 3.29
C ALA A 129 -3.53 -19.42 4.81
N GLY A 130 -2.30 -19.30 5.30
CA GLY A 130 -1.96 -19.29 6.72
C GLY A 130 -2.34 -18.00 7.45
N TRP A 131 -3.54 -17.46 7.20
CA TRP A 131 -3.99 -16.17 7.76
C TRP A 131 -3.87 -16.18 9.29
N THR A 132 -3.31 -15.08 9.79
CA THR A 132 -2.86 -14.94 11.19
C THR A 132 -3.76 -14.02 12.00
N GLY A 133 -4.96 -13.66 11.51
CA GLY A 133 -5.94 -12.89 12.28
C GLY A 133 -5.74 -11.36 12.31
N ASN A 134 -4.83 -10.83 11.49
CA ASN A 134 -4.70 -9.40 11.21
C ASN A 134 -5.83 -8.90 10.30
N ASP A 135 -6.17 -7.61 10.36
CA ASP A 135 -7.25 -7.00 9.58
C ASP A 135 -6.86 -6.69 8.15
N ALA A 136 -5.58 -6.43 7.90
CA ALA A 136 -5.10 -6.08 6.57
C ALA A 136 -3.61 -6.34 6.39
N VAL A 137 -3.15 -6.12 5.17
CA VAL A 137 -1.73 -6.00 4.83
C VAL A 137 -1.52 -4.79 3.94
N THR A 138 -0.26 -4.36 3.81
CA THR A 138 0.18 -3.42 2.77
C THR A 138 -0.03 -4.00 1.38
N ASP A 139 -0.75 -3.29 0.51
CA ASP A 139 -1.10 -3.73 -0.85
C ASP A 139 0.04 -3.45 -1.85
N PHE A 140 1.20 -4.08 -1.62
CA PHE A 140 2.39 -3.91 -2.46
C PHE A 140 2.20 -4.39 -3.91
N THR A 141 1.24 -5.28 -4.12
CA THR A 141 0.84 -5.75 -5.46
C THR A 141 0.06 -4.67 -6.22
N LEU A 142 -0.84 -3.94 -5.55
CA LEU A 142 -1.48 -2.74 -6.12
C LEU A 142 -0.47 -1.62 -6.36
N TRP A 143 0.41 -1.35 -5.39
CA TRP A 143 1.49 -0.37 -5.55
C TRP A 143 2.34 -0.65 -6.80
N ARG A 144 2.75 -1.92 -7.03
CA ARG A 144 3.46 -2.35 -8.25
C ARG A 144 2.66 -2.06 -9.52
N ALA A 145 1.38 -2.40 -9.52
CA ALA A 145 0.53 -2.21 -10.69
C ALA A 145 0.32 -0.72 -11.02
N ILE A 146 0.21 0.14 -10.00
CA ILE A 146 0.17 1.60 -10.18
C ILE A 146 1.49 2.08 -10.80
N HIS A 147 2.65 1.67 -10.25
CA HIS A 147 3.95 2.05 -10.81
C HIS A 147 4.12 1.56 -12.25
N GLN A 148 3.79 0.30 -12.54
CA GLN A 148 3.81 -0.25 -13.90
C GLN A 148 2.92 0.53 -14.86
N MET A 149 1.74 0.99 -14.42
CA MET A 149 0.88 1.86 -15.22
C MET A 149 1.58 3.17 -15.60
N TYR A 150 2.20 3.83 -14.64
CA TYR A 150 2.82 5.14 -14.87
C TYR A 150 4.24 5.05 -15.47
N GLU A 151 4.91 3.91 -15.42
CA GLU A 151 6.18 3.64 -16.10
C GLU A 151 5.98 3.29 -17.58
N ALA A 152 4.89 2.61 -17.91
CA ALA A 152 4.66 2.06 -19.25
C ALA A 152 4.49 3.14 -20.33
N ASP A 153 5.06 2.85 -21.50
CA ASP A 153 4.80 3.61 -22.72
C ASP A 153 3.37 3.38 -23.21
N GLU A 154 2.84 4.32 -24.01
CA GLU A 154 1.47 4.25 -24.54
C GLU A 154 1.15 2.92 -25.25
N SER A 155 2.13 2.33 -25.96
CA SER A 155 1.94 1.04 -26.65
C SER A 155 1.73 -0.15 -25.71
N GLU A 156 2.12 -0.01 -24.44
CA GLU A 156 2.04 -1.07 -23.42
C GLU A 156 0.84 -0.89 -22.49
N GLN A 157 0.18 0.27 -22.52
CA GLN A 157 -0.91 0.64 -21.61
C GLN A 157 -2.09 -0.32 -21.63
N PHE A 158 -2.36 -0.92 -22.80
CA PHE A 158 -3.53 -1.75 -23.04
C PHE A 158 -3.17 -3.23 -23.23
N GLY A 159 -1.96 -3.63 -22.83
CA GLY A 159 -1.54 -5.03 -22.85
C GLY A 159 -2.22 -5.86 -21.75
N TRP A 160 -2.12 -7.18 -21.85
CA TRP A 160 -2.78 -8.09 -20.91
C TRP A 160 -2.23 -8.02 -19.47
N ALA A 161 -1.01 -7.55 -19.23
CA ALA A 161 -0.46 -7.46 -17.87
C ALA A 161 0.61 -6.36 -17.80
N THR A 162 0.41 -5.29 -18.57
CA THR A 162 1.32 -4.15 -18.68
C THR A 162 0.51 -2.86 -18.61
N GLY A 163 1.16 -1.77 -18.17
CA GLY A 163 0.52 -0.47 -18.08
C GLY A 163 -0.81 -0.46 -17.31
N ALA A 164 -1.81 0.26 -17.79
CA ALA A 164 -3.17 0.25 -17.21
C ALA A 164 -3.82 -1.15 -17.19
N GLY A 165 -3.45 -2.04 -18.12
CA GLY A 165 -3.85 -3.44 -18.09
C GLY A 165 -3.38 -4.18 -16.83
N ALA A 166 -2.15 -3.94 -16.38
CA ALA A 166 -1.64 -4.51 -15.13
C ALA A 166 -2.50 -4.09 -13.92
N LEU A 167 -2.87 -2.80 -13.85
CA LEU A 167 -3.76 -2.28 -12.81
C LEU A 167 -5.15 -2.92 -12.86
N TYR A 168 -5.73 -3.07 -14.06
CA TYR A 168 -7.01 -3.76 -14.25
C TYR A 168 -6.98 -5.20 -13.71
N TYR A 169 -5.97 -5.99 -14.10
CA TYR A 169 -5.86 -7.39 -13.64
C TYR A 169 -5.57 -7.48 -12.15
N ARG A 170 -4.77 -6.56 -11.61
CA ARG A 170 -4.55 -6.50 -10.18
C ARG A 170 -5.85 -6.25 -9.44
N LEU A 171 -6.63 -5.22 -9.78
CA LEU A 171 -7.93 -4.98 -9.15
C LEU A 171 -8.92 -6.13 -9.37
N ALA A 172 -8.88 -6.76 -10.55
CA ALA A 172 -9.70 -7.94 -10.81
C ALA A 172 -9.39 -9.09 -9.86
N ALA A 173 -8.15 -9.23 -9.38
CA ALA A 173 -7.74 -10.26 -8.41
C ALA A 173 -8.22 -10.01 -6.97
N ASP A 174 -8.97 -8.93 -6.71
CA ASP A 174 -9.51 -8.66 -5.38
C ASP A 174 -10.48 -9.71 -4.86
N TYR A 175 -11.03 -10.57 -5.74
CA TYR A 175 -11.82 -11.74 -5.33
C TYR A 175 -11.05 -12.73 -4.44
N LEU A 176 -9.72 -12.61 -4.37
CA LEU A 176 -8.89 -13.42 -3.49
C LEU A 176 -8.98 -12.97 -2.02
N TYR A 177 -9.35 -11.72 -1.75
CA TYR A 177 -9.36 -11.13 -0.42
C TYR A 177 -10.79 -11.04 0.13
N GLU A 178 -10.96 -11.31 1.42
CA GLU A 178 -12.27 -11.18 2.09
C GLU A 178 -12.69 -9.70 2.20
N ARG A 179 -11.73 -8.84 2.54
CA ARG A 179 -11.94 -7.40 2.78
C ARG A 179 -10.92 -6.54 2.02
N PRO A 180 -10.96 -6.52 0.68
CA PRO A 180 -10.03 -5.71 -0.11
C PRO A 180 -10.10 -4.21 0.27
N GLU A 181 -11.24 -3.71 0.72
CA GLU A 181 -11.42 -2.33 1.18
C GLU A 181 -10.57 -1.94 2.40
N ASP A 182 -10.03 -2.90 3.14
CA ASP A 182 -9.17 -2.65 4.30
C ASP A 182 -7.68 -2.64 3.95
N LEU A 183 -7.27 -3.14 2.78
CA LEU A 183 -5.85 -3.20 2.44
C LEU A 183 -5.23 -1.79 2.42
N ILE A 184 -3.98 -1.71 2.86
CA ILE A 184 -3.27 -0.43 2.96
C ILE A 184 -2.68 -0.08 1.60
N THR A 185 -3.22 0.96 0.97
CA THR A 185 -2.86 1.40 -0.38
C THR A 185 -2.00 2.66 -0.30
N PHE A 186 -1.01 2.78 -1.19
CA PHE A 186 -0.07 3.91 -1.21
C PHE A 186 0.57 4.00 -2.60
N VAL A 187 1.18 5.15 -2.91
CA VAL A 187 1.97 5.37 -4.13
C VAL A 187 3.47 5.36 -3.86
N ASP A 188 3.88 5.72 -2.64
CA ASP A 188 5.25 5.65 -2.17
C ASP A 188 5.28 5.51 -0.64
N ASN A 189 6.47 5.22 -0.10
CA ASN A 189 6.71 5.05 1.32
C ASN A 189 8.19 5.36 1.65
N HIS A 190 8.60 5.00 2.87
CA HIS A 190 9.93 5.27 3.41
C HIS A 190 11.04 4.28 3.02
N ASP A 191 10.71 3.20 2.32
CA ASP A 191 11.63 2.10 1.98
C ASP A 191 11.87 1.96 0.47
N ASP A 192 11.11 2.68 -0.35
CA ASP A 192 11.34 2.77 -1.79
C ASP A 192 11.39 4.21 -2.28
N GLY A 193 11.89 4.43 -3.49
CA GLY A 193 12.05 5.77 -4.06
C GLY A 193 10.74 6.57 -4.01
N ARG A 194 10.80 7.89 -3.75
CA ARG A 194 9.60 8.74 -3.85
C ARG A 194 9.05 8.70 -5.27
N PHE A 195 7.72 8.62 -5.42
CA PHE A 195 7.07 8.43 -6.72
C PHE A 195 7.52 9.48 -7.74
N LEU A 196 7.57 10.76 -7.33
CA LEU A 196 8.01 11.86 -8.18
C LEU A 196 9.50 11.80 -8.54
N GLY A 197 10.33 11.25 -7.64
CA GLY A 197 11.74 11.01 -7.90
C GLY A 197 11.95 9.92 -8.95
N GLN A 198 11.23 8.80 -8.80
CA GLN A 198 11.32 7.66 -9.71
C GLN A 198 10.81 8.00 -11.11
N LEU A 199 9.67 8.69 -11.22
CA LEU A 199 8.98 8.88 -12.51
C LEU A 199 9.18 10.27 -13.12
N GLY A 200 9.72 11.24 -12.37
CA GLY A 200 10.09 12.56 -12.87
C GLY A 200 8.94 13.44 -13.36
N SER A 201 7.68 13.04 -13.14
CA SER A 201 6.49 13.73 -13.66
C SER A 201 5.49 14.05 -12.56
N GLU A 202 5.24 15.35 -12.37
CA GLU A 202 4.22 15.83 -11.44
C GLU A 202 2.81 15.51 -11.92
N ASP A 203 2.57 15.49 -13.23
CA ASP A 203 1.27 15.12 -13.82
C ASP A 203 0.91 13.67 -13.48
N LYS A 204 1.89 12.75 -13.62
CA LYS A 204 1.74 11.35 -13.20
C LYS A 204 1.48 11.26 -11.70
N LEU A 205 2.17 12.04 -10.86
CA LEU A 205 1.94 12.04 -9.41
C LEU A 205 0.52 12.50 -9.07
N ARG A 206 0.07 13.62 -9.65
CA ARG A 206 -1.30 14.14 -9.43
C ARG A 206 -2.35 13.12 -9.84
N SER A 207 -2.13 12.47 -10.98
CA SER A 207 -2.97 11.37 -11.48
C SER A 207 -3.01 10.19 -10.50
N ALA A 208 -1.84 9.73 -10.04
CA ALA A 208 -1.70 8.61 -9.12
C ALA A 208 -2.35 8.90 -7.75
N LEU A 209 -2.24 10.14 -7.26
CA LEU A 209 -2.93 10.58 -6.05
C LEU A 209 -4.44 10.59 -6.25
N THR A 210 -4.95 11.15 -7.37
CA THR A 210 -6.38 11.11 -7.68
C THR A 210 -6.91 9.67 -7.74
N LEU A 211 -6.16 8.77 -8.38
CA LEU A 211 -6.46 7.34 -8.44
C LEU A 211 -6.45 6.70 -7.04
N LEU A 212 -5.41 6.93 -6.23
CA LEU A 212 -5.25 6.40 -4.86
C LEU A 212 -6.44 6.79 -3.97
N TYR A 213 -6.81 8.06 -3.96
CA TYR A 213 -7.94 8.55 -3.16
C TYR A 213 -9.30 8.12 -3.71
N PHE A 214 -9.39 7.79 -5.01
CA PHE A 214 -10.63 7.27 -5.60
C PHE A 214 -10.81 5.77 -5.36
N MET A 215 -9.75 4.96 -5.38
CA MET A 215 -9.88 3.50 -5.29
C MET A 215 -10.38 3.00 -3.92
N ARG A 216 -10.65 1.69 -3.84
CA ARG A 216 -10.88 0.97 -2.59
C ARG A 216 -9.58 0.88 -1.77
N GLY A 217 -9.69 0.48 -0.50
CA GLY A 217 -8.56 0.41 0.41
C GLY A 217 -8.49 1.62 1.33
N ILE A 218 -7.55 1.56 2.27
CA ILE A 218 -7.18 2.65 3.16
C ILE A 218 -5.99 3.38 2.53
N PRO A 219 -6.17 4.59 1.96
CA PRO A 219 -5.08 5.32 1.34
C PRO A 219 -4.13 5.89 2.40
N VAL A 220 -2.84 5.61 2.25
CA VAL A 220 -1.75 6.18 3.05
C VAL A 220 -0.90 7.07 2.16
N LEU A 221 -0.78 8.33 2.58
CA LEU A 221 0.09 9.33 1.97
C LEU A 221 1.40 9.39 2.77
N TYR A 222 2.54 9.22 2.11
CA TYR A 222 3.85 9.41 2.73
C TYR A 222 4.19 10.90 2.79
N TYR A 223 4.71 11.37 3.93
CA TYR A 223 4.90 12.80 4.17
C TYR A 223 5.82 13.43 3.10
N GLY A 224 5.45 14.63 2.68
CA GLY A 224 6.17 15.40 1.67
C GLY A 224 5.91 14.95 0.24
N THR A 225 5.20 13.85 0.00
CA THR A 225 4.67 13.52 -1.34
C THR A 225 3.72 14.62 -1.82
N GLU A 226 2.91 15.17 -0.91
CA GLU A 226 2.05 16.35 -1.11
C GLU A 226 2.80 17.66 -1.32
N LEU A 227 4.12 17.68 -1.04
CA LEU A 227 5.00 18.82 -1.31
C LEU A 227 5.93 18.57 -2.52
N GLY A 228 5.81 17.42 -3.18
CA GLY A 228 6.63 17.07 -4.33
C GLY A 228 8.10 16.78 -3.97
N LEU A 229 8.35 16.21 -2.79
CA LEU A 229 9.67 15.65 -2.45
C LEU A 229 10.08 14.54 -3.42
N LYS A 230 11.39 14.42 -3.69
CA LYS A 230 11.91 13.62 -4.83
C LYS A 230 13.04 12.64 -4.49
N GLY A 231 13.45 12.54 -3.23
CA GLY A 231 14.49 11.61 -2.83
C GLY A 231 14.20 10.15 -3.25
N HIS A 232 15.12 9.55 -3.99
CA HIS A 232 14.96 8.16 -4.48
C HIS A 232 16.27 7.36 -4.57
N GLU A 233 17.43 8.00 -4.39
CA GLU A 233 18.75 7.38 -4.58
C GLU A 233 19.13 6.39 -3.47
N ASN A 234 18.65 6.61 -2.24
CA ASN A 234 18.91 5.78 -1.07
C ASN A 234 17.93 6.12 0.07
N HIS A 235 17.91 5.31 1.13
CA HIS A 235 17.02 5.52 2.28
C HIS A 235 17.18 6.90 2.95
N GLY A 236 18.38 7.50 2.95
CA GLY A 236 18.58 8.85 3.48
C GLY A 236 17.91 9.92 2.63
N ALA A 237 17.97 9.80 1.31
CA ALA A 237 17.28 10.71 0.38
C ALA A 237 15.75 10.56 0.47
N ILE A 238 15.24 9.32 0.53
CA ILE A 238 13.80 9.04 0.64
C ILE A 238 13.20 9.62 1.94
N ARG A 239 14.02 9.71 2.99
CA ARG A 239 13.66 10.14 4.34
C ARG A 239 14.19 11.55 4.65
N GLU A 240 14.26 12.40 3.63
CA GLU A 240 14.66 13.81 3.80
C GLU A 240 13.73 14.57 4.76
N ASP A 241 14.29 15.52 5.49
CA ASP A 241 13.56 16.28 6.51
C ASP A 241 12.37 17.03 5.91
N MET A 242 11.24 17.05 6.64
CA MET A 242 10.08 17.84 6.25
C MET A 242 10.46 19.33 6.15
N PRO A 243 10.23 20.00 5.01
CA PRO A 243 10.50 21.43 4.88
C PRO A 243 9.77 22.24 5.96
N GLY A 244 10.48 23.19 6.55
CA GLY A 244 9.95 24.06 7.60
C GLY A 244 10.30 23.63 9.03
N PHE A 245 10.80 22.42 9.25
CA PHE A 245 11.05 21.87 10.59
C PHE A 245 12.52 21.83 11.01
N SER A 246 13.42 22.48 10.28
CA SER A 246 14.86 22.48 10.57
C SER A 246 15.30 23.42 11.70
N LYS A 247 14.38 24.22 12.25
CA LYS A 247 14.61 25.20 13.32
C LYS A 247 13.76 24.86 14.55
N GLU A 248 14.05 25.55 15.66
CA GLU A 248 13.29 25.43 16.92
C GLU A 248 11.77 25.64 16.73
N PHE A 249 11.39 26.57 15.84
CA PHE A 249 10.00 26.84 15.49
C PHE A 249 9.74 26.47 14.02
N PRO A 250 8.66 25.73 13.72
CA PRO A 250 8.30 25.41 12.35
C PRO A 250 7.96 26.64 11.52
N ASP A 251 8.50 26.72 10.30
CA ASP A 251 8.15 27.73 9.30
C ASP A 251 7.08 27.17 8.35
N TYR A 252 5.81 27.42 8.67
CA TYR A 252 4.69 26.98 7.84
C TYR A 252 4.54 27.79 6.54
N SER A 253 5.24 28.92 6.37
CA SER A 253 5.09 29.76 5.16
C SER A 253 5.64 29.09 3.90
N ILE A 254 6.49 28.08 4.07
CA ILE A 254 7.06 27.29 2.98
C ILE A 254 6.29 25.99 2.71
N ILE A 255 5.23 25.73 3.47
CA ILE A 255 4.33 24.58 3.28
C ILE A 255 3.12 25.06 2.48
N GLY A 256 2.98 24.57 1.26
CA GLY A 256 1.93 24.97 0.34
C GLY A 256 2.15 24.38 -1.05
N GLY A 257 1.28 24.73 -1.98
CA GLY A 257 1.42 24.34 -3.38
C GLY A 257 0.22 23.58 -3.90
N GLN A 258 0.23 23.37 -5.22
CA GLN A 258 -0.91 22.76 -5.91
C GLN A 258 -1.09 21.28 -5.56
N LEU A 259 -0.01 20.54 -5.32
CA LEU A 259 -0.07 19.15 -4.84
C LEU A 259 -0.73 19.04 -3.47
N LEU A 260 -0.35 19.91 -2.53
CA LEU A 260 -0.98 19.94 -1.20
C LEU A 260 -2.47 20.27 -1.28
N ASN A 261 -2.83 21.28 -2.09
CA ASN A 261 -4.24 21.63 -2.32
C ASN A 261 -5.03 20.45 -2.90
N LEU A 262 -4.46 19.75 -3.89
CA LEU A 262 -5.06 18.56 -4.49
C LEU A 262 -5.27 17.46 -3.43
N CYS A 263 -4.27 17.15 -2.61
CA CYS A 263 -4.39 16.16 -1.53
C CYS A 263 -5.49 16.55 -0.52
N GLN A 264 -5.62 17.84 -0.20
CA GLN A 264 -6.68 18.33 0.69
C GLN A 264 -8.07 18.15 0.08
N GLU A 265 -8.24 18.49 -1.20
CA GLU A 265 -9.49 18.31 -1.95
C GLU A 265 -9.86 16.83 -2.08
N LEU A 266 -8.91 15.98 -2.46
CA LEU A 266 -9.08 14.53 -2.56
C LEU A 266 -9.43 13.89 -1.20
N GLY A 267 -8.76 14.31 -0.13
CA GLY A 267 -9.04 13.86 1.22
C GLY A 267 -10.42 14.27 1.70
N ALA A 268 -10.85 15.50 1.40
CA ALA A 268 -12.21 15.97 1.69
C ALA A 268 -13.27 15.15 0.93
N PHE A 269 -13.05 14.93 -0.37
CA PHE A 269 -13.91 14.10 -1.22
C PHE A 269 -14.02 12.65 -0.70
N ARG A 270 -12.89 12.01 -0.37
CA ARG A 270 -12.88 10.62 0.12
C ARG A 270 -13.68 10.47 1.42
N LYS A 271 -13.63 11.47 2.30
CA LYS A 271 -14.39 11.49 3.56
C LYS A 271 -15.89 11.63 3.34
N THR A 272 -16.34 12.41 2.35
CA THR A 272 -17.77 12.64 2.09
C THR A 272 -18.41 11.56 1.23
N ARG A 273 -17.64 10.88 0.37
CA ARG A 273 -18.14 9.83 -0.54
C ARG A 273 -18.78 8.64 0.18
N GLY A 274 -18.27 8.28 1.36
CA GLY A 274 -18.71 7.12 2.11
C GLY A 274 -18.35 5.78 1.44
N ALA A 275 -19.05 4.71 1.86
CA ALA A 275 -18.92 3.38 1.28
C ALA A 275 -19.55 3.34 -0.12
N VAL A 276 -18.87 2.67 -1.06
CA VAL A 276 -19.24 2.64 -2.47
C VAL A 276 -18.99 1.25 -3.05
N GLN A 277 -19.79 0.90 -4.05
CA GLN A 277 -19.53 -0.25 -4.92
C GLN A 277 -18.69 0.22 -6.12
N PHE A 278 -17.64 -0.53 -6.43
CA PHE A 278 -16.78 -0.23 -7.57
C PHE A 278 -17.18 -1.02 -8.82
N THR A 279 -16.98 -0.41 -9.98
CA THR A 279 -17.02 -1.06 -11.28
C THR A 279 -15.85 -0.55 -12.10
N GLN A 280 -15.13 -1.44 -12.78
CA GLN A 280 -14.02 -1.05 -13.64
C GLN A 280 -14.31 -1.41 -15.10
N ARG A 281 -13.76 -0.62 -16.01
CA ARG A 281 -13.77 -0.93 -17.44
C ARG A 281 -12.40 -1.45 -17.86
N VAL A 282 -12.39 -2.34 -18.85
CA VAL A 282 -11.14 -2.74 -19.51
C VAL A 282 -10.48 -1.48 -20.08
N PRO A 283 -9.17 -1.26 -19.84
CA PRO A 283 -8.45 -0.14 -20.42
C PRO A 283 -8.55 -0.15 -21.95
N GLU A 284 -9.00 0.95 -22.55
CA GLU A 284 -9.17 1.07 -24.00
C GLU A 284 -9.04 2.54 -24.45
N ASP A 285 -8.68 2.75 -25.72
CA ASP A 285 -8.64 4.06 -26.39
C ASP A 285 -7.87 5.18 -25.66
N GLY A 286 -6.85 4.84 -24.87
CA GLY A 286 -6.08 5.82 -24.12
C GLY A 286 -6.52 6.00 -22.66
N TYR A 287 -7.57 5.32 -22.21
CA TYR A 287 -8.22 5.60 -20.94
C TYR A 287 -8.28 4.39 -20.01
N TYR A 288 -8.17 4.66 -18.72
CA TYR A 288 -8.62 3.75 -17.66
C TYR A 288 -9.77 4.39 -16.89
N ILE A 289 -10.86 3.65 -16.72
CA ILE A 289 -12.12 4.17 -16.15
C ILE A 289 -12.54 3.31 -14.96
N LEU A 290 -12.71 3.97 -13.82
CA LEU A 290 -13.27 3.40 -12.59
C LEU A 290 -14.54 4.14 -12.22
N GLU A 291 -15.55 3.39 -11.82
CA GLU A 291 -16.81 3.92 -11.31
C GLU A 291 -16.93 3.54 -9.84
N ALA A 292 -17.42 4.46 -9.04
CA ALA A 292 -17.77 4.26 -7.64
C ALA A 292 -19.20 4.74 -7.45
N ALA A 293 -20.08 3.95 -6.84
CA ALA A 293 -21.46 4.36 -6.64
C ALA A 293 -21.98 3.96 -5.27
N ASN A 294 -22.84 4.80 -4.70
CA ASN A 294 -23.68 4.48 -3.56
C ASN A 294 -25.16 4.63 -3.95
N ASP A 295 -26.04 4.75 -2.96
CA ASP A 295 -27.48 4.85 -3.15
C ASP A 295 -27.93 6.21 -3.74
N TYR A 296 -27.08 7.25 -3.67
CA TYR A 296 -27.44 8.63 -4.01
C TYR A 296 -26.65 9.18 -5.20
N SER A 297 -25.37 8.84 -5.27
CA SER A 297 -24.43 9.40 -6.24
C SER A 297 -23.63 8.28 -6.93
N LYS A 298 -23.23 8.59 -8.17
CA LYS A 298 -22.27 7.84 -8.95
C LYS A 298 -21.11 8.76 -9.32
N TRP A 299 -19.90 8.34 -9.01
CA TRP A 299 -18.67 8.99 -9.44
C TRP A 299 -17.96 8.16 -10.49
N ILE A 300 -17.40 8.83 -11.50
CA ILE A 300 -16.61 8.18 -12.54
C ILE A 300 -15.26 8.87 -12.60
N LEU A 301 -14.20 8.12 -12.25
CA LEU A 301 -12.82 8.46 -12.50
C LEU A 301 -12.46 8.08 -13.94
N VAL A 302 -11.91 9.04 -14.66
CA VAL A 302 -11.36 8.85 -16.00
C VAL A 302 -9.90 9.28 -15.96
N VAL A 303 -9.00 8.34 -16.20
CA VAL A 303 -7.56 8.59 -16.32
C VAL A 303 -7.19 8.54 -17.79
N ASN A 304 -6.62 9.61 -18.33
CA ASN A 304 -5.88 9.53 -19.58
C ASN A 304 -4.55 8.82 -19.31
N ALA A 305 -4.46 7.54 -19.64
CA ALA A 305 -3.31 6.69 -19.37
C ALA A 305 -2.18 6.88 -20.40
N THR A 306 -2.06 8.06 -21.02
CA THR A 306 -1.10 8.30 -22.11
C THR A 306 -0.38 9.64 -21.95
N ASP A 307 0.73 9.79 -22.67
CA ASP A 307 1.53 11.01 -22.74
C ASP A 307 0.98 12.03 -23.76
N LYS A 308 -0.15 11.74 -24.38
CA LYS A 308 -0.79 12.59 -25.39
C LYS A 308 -2.06 13.19 -24.84
N MET A 309 -2.32 14.43 -25.25
CA MET A 309 -3.63 15.05 -25.05
C MET A 309 -4.68 14.27 -25.86
N ARG A 310 -5.82 14.00 -25.23
CA ARG A 310 -6.94 13.28 -25.86
C ARG A 310 -8.25 14.00 -25.61
N SER A 311 -9.25 13.67 -26.42
CA SER A 311 -10.62 14.13 -26.18
C SER A 311 -11.58 12.95 -26.28
N HIS A 312 -12.67 13.00 -25.53
CA HIS A 312 -13.65 11.93 -25.52
C HIS A 312 -15.06 12.51 -25.44
N GLU A 313 -15.84 12.30 -26.50
CA GLU A 313 -17.13 12.98 -26.75
C GLU A 313 -18.15 12.78 -25.62
N TYR A 314 -18.18 11.60 -25.00
CA TYR A 314 -19.07 11.33 -23.86
C TYR A 314 -18.92 12.35 -22.71
N TRP A 315 -17.73 12.93 -22.53
CA TRP A 315 -17.45 13.89 -21.46
C TRP A 315 -17.69 15.35 -21.89
N SER A 316 -18.15 15.58 -23.11
CA SER A 316 -18.43 16.92 -23.62
C SER A 316 -19.60 17.55 -22.86
N GLY A 317 -19.40 18.80 -22.42
CA GLY A 317 -20.39 19.54 -21.62
C GLY A 317 -20.55 19.06 -20.17
N LYS A 318 -19.72 18.13 -19.69
CA LYS A 318 -19.69 17.68 -18.29
C LYS A 318 -18.51 18.32 -17.57
N GLU A 319 -18.76 18.89 -16.40
CA GLU A 319 -17.70 19.46 -15.56
C GLU A 319 -17.26 18.43 -14.50
N PRO A 320 -15.95 18.21 -14.32
CA PRO A 320 -15.46 17.36 -13.26
C PRO A 320 -15.67 18.03 -11.90
N VAL A 321 -16.00 17.23 -10.88
CA VAL A 321 -16.02 17.70 -9.49
C VAL A 321 -14.61 17.83 -8.92
N LEU A 322 -13.68 17.03 -9.45
CA LEU A 322 -12.25 17.10 -9.13
C LEU A 322 -11.44 16.78 -10.38
N SER A 323 -10.30 17.46 -10.54
CA SER A 323 -9.35 17.21 -11.62
C SER A 323 -7.93 17.31 -11.10
N SER A 324 -7.06 16.41 -11.56
CA SER A 324 -5.64 16.44 -11.23
C SER A 324 -4.91 17.65 -11.84
N ASP A 325 -5.48 18.21 -12.92
CA ASP A 325 -5.02 19.43 -13.60
C ASP A 325 -6.20 20.41 -13.85
N LYS A 326 -5.95 21.60 -14.38
CA LYS A 326 -6.91 22.71 -14.46
C LYS A 326 -7.89 22.64 -15.63
N GLY A 327 -7.96 21.52 -16.36
CA GLY A 327 -8.83 21.37 -17.53
C GLY A 327 -10.27 20.98 -17.18
N GLY A 328 -11.25 21.80 -17.58
CA GLY A 328 -12.66 21.39 -17.61
C GLY A 328 -13.02 20.52 -18.83
N GLY A 329 -14.17 19.85 -18.81
CA GLY A 329 -14.77 19.23 -20.00
C GLY A 329 -14.09 17.99 -20.59
N SER A 330 -14.27 17.80 -21.91
CA SER A 330 -13.95 16.58 -22.67
C SER A 330 -12.50 16.39 -23.06
N VAL A 331 -11.64 17.38 -22.81
CA VAL A 331 -10.21 17.33 -23.15
C VAL A 331 -9.44 16.86 -21.94
N PHE A 332 -8.60 15.85 -22.12
CA PHE A 332 -7.71 15.32 -21.09
C PHE A 332 -6.27 15.60 -21.47
N TYR A 333 -5.55 16.31 -20.60
CA TYR A 333 -4.11 16.50 -20.71
C TYR A 333 -3.37 15.16 -20.48
N PRO A 334 -2.12 15.02 -20.93
CA PRO A 334 -1.30 13.84 -20.65
C PRO A 334 -1.38 13.44 -19.18
N TRP A 335 -1.64 12.16 -18.91
CA TRP A 335 -1.79 11.60 -17.57
C TRP A 335 -2.94 12.16 -16.71
N GLU A 336 -3.74 13.10 -17.20
CA GLU A 336 -4.77 13.74 -16.38
C GLU A 336 -5.84 12.75 -15.90
N ALA A 337 -6.19 12.86 -14.62
CA ALA A 337 -7.24 12.13 -13.96
C ALA A 337 -8.37 13.08 -13.54
N LYS A 338 -9.59 12.79 -13.96
CA LYS A 338 -10.78 13.59 -13.62
C LYS A 338 -11.85 12.73 -12.97
N ILE A 339 -12.53 13.28 -11.98
CA ILE A 339 -13.68 12.67 -11.33
C ILE A 339 -14.93 13.46 -11.70
N PHE A 340 -15.92 12.76 -12.26
CA PHE A 340 -17.24 13.32 -12.59
C PHE A 340 -18.27 12.74 -11.63
N GLU A 341 -19.20 13.56 -11.14
CA GLU A 341 -20.33 13.12 -10.30
C GLU A 341 -21.65 13.17 -11.07
N PHE A 342 -22.50 12.18 -10.82
CA PHE A 342 -23.84 12.06 -11.36
C PHE A 342 -24.80 11.66 -10.24
N GLU A 343 -25.98 12.26 -10.21
CA GLU A 343 -27.09 11.80 -9.36
C GLU A 343 -27.60 10.44 -9.86
N ARG A 344 -28.03 9.58 -8.95
CA ARG A 344 -28.44 8.20 -9.27
C ARG A 344 -29.94 7.96 -9.14
#